data_AF-A0A957E7J8-F1
#
_entry.id   AF-A0A957E7J8-F1
#
_cell.length_a   1.000
_cell.length_b   1.000
_cell.length_c   1.000
_cell.angle_alpha   90.00
_cell.angle_beta   90.00
_cell.angle_gamma   90.00
#
_symmetry.space_group_name_H-M   'P 1'
#
loop_
_entity.id
_entity.type
_entity.pdbx_description
1 polymer ?
#
loop_
_entity_poly.entity_id
_entity_poly.type
_entity_poly.pdbx_seq_one_letter_code
_entity_poly.pdbx_strand_id
1 'polypeptide(L)'
;MKRWLLLLSSLIVLLLLVSCGGAAEATPTPIAPPATLETLENTAVAPTTAAPVPTTTLPPPPTIPPAVTNTPEVTPEATGLSLLTAADFGTDRNPLTGELVDDPAQLQRRPLAIKISNAPPSYVRPQSGLNSADWVFEHTSEASITRFTLILYGQDVDVVGPIRSARLIDVELPAIYDAALVFSGASVGVNQRLNASDFASRIIRSADPGYFRTGEDKPFEHTLYGRPAVFRQGLEALGLNTPPN
;
A
#
# COMPACT_ATOMS: atom_id res chain seq x y z
N MET A 1 -9.88 27.68 -58.26
CA MET A 1 -8.94 27.44 -57.13
C MET A 1 -8.79 28.65 -56.19
N LYS A 2 -8.50 29.87 -56.68
CA LYS A 2 -8.31 31.06 -55.82
C LYS A 2 -9.52 31.49 -54.97
N ARG A 3 -10.76 31.31 -55.45
CA ARG A 3 -11.99 31.61 -54.68
C ARG A 3 -12.22 30.65 -53.49
N TRP A 4 -11.74 29.41 -53.61
CA TRP A 4 -11.90 28.42 -52.54
C TRP A 4 -10.87 28.63 -51.42
N LEU A 5 -9.64 29.05 -51.75
CA LEU A 5 -8.65 29.45 -50.75
C LEU A 5 -9.08 30.69 -49.94
N LEU A 6 -9.74 31.67 -50.57
CA LEU A 6 -10.25 32.86 -49.87
C LEU A 6 -11.41 32.54 -48.92
N LEU A 7 -12.29 31.60 -49.30
CA LEU A 7 -13.37 31.13 -48.43
C LEU A 7 -12.82 30.29 -47.26
N LEU A 8 -11.79 29.47 -47.50
CA LEU A 8 -11.14 28.68 -46.46
C LEU A 8 -10.35 29.57 -45.48
N SER A 9 -9.68 30.62 -45.96
CA SER A 9 -8.99 31.57 -45.07
C SER A 9 -9.97 32.41 -44.25
N SER A 10 -11.10 32.83 -44.83
CA SER A 10 -12.15 33.53 -44.08
C SER A 10 -12.78 32.65 -43.00
N LEU A 11 -12.96 31.34 -43.26
CA LEU A 11 -13.50 30.41 -42.27
C LEU A 11 -12.52 30.16 -41.12
N ILE A 12 -11.21 30.08 -41.41
CA ILE A 12 -10.16 29.92 -40.38
C ILE A 12 -10.04 31.18 -39.51
N VAL A 13 -10.14 32.38 -40.10
CA VAL A 13 -10.12 33.64 -39.34
C VAL A 13 -11.39 33.78 -38.48
N LEU A 14 -12.55 33.32 -38.96
CA LEU A 14 -13.78 33.31 -38.17
C LEU A 14 -13.72 32.32 -36.99
N LEU A 15 -13.06 31.17 -37.17
CA LEU A 15 -12.83 30.17 -36.11
C LEU A 15 -11.83 30.65 -35.04
N LEU A 16 -10.85 31.47 -35.41
CA LEU A 16 -9.87 32.04 -34.47
C LEU A 16 -10.43 33.19 -33.62
N LEU A 17 -11.49 33.87 -34.08
CA LEU A 17 -12.11 34.98 -33.34
C LEU A 17 -13.12 34.54 -32.26
N VAL A 18 -13.46 33.24 -32.18
CA VAL A 18 -14.37 32.68 -31.14
C VAL A 18 -13.60 32.23 -29.88
N SER A 19 -12.26 32.31 -29.85
CA SER A 19 -11.43 31.85 -28.73
C SER A 19 -11.20 32.86 -27.61
N CYS A 20 -11.99 33.93 -27.51
CA CYS A 20 -11.94 34.87 -26.38
C CYS A 20 -13.30 34.92 -25.66
N GLY A 21 -13.63 33.83 -24.97
CA GLY A 21 -14.64 33.82 -23.92
C GLY A 21 -13.94 33.54 -22.59
N GLY A 22 -13.58 34.60 -21.86
CA GLY A 22 -13.06 34.49 -20.51
C GLY A 22 -14.07 33.73 -19.63
N ALA A 23 -13.63 32.64 -19.02
CA ALA A 23 -14.41 31.96 -18.00
C ALA A 23 -14.58 32.94 -16.83
N ALA A 24 -15.82 33.38 -16.60
CA ALA A 24 -16.18 34.08 -15.38
C ALA A 24 -15.86 33.16 -14.20
N GLU A 25 -14.97 33.64 -13.33
CA GLU A 25 -14.63 33.01 -12.07
C GLU A 25 -15.91 32.88 -11.24
N ALA A 26 -16.37 31.65 -11.02
CA ALA A 26 -17.52 31.40 -10.18
C ALA A 26 -17.17 31.81 -8.75
N THR A 27 -17.81 32.86 -8.25
CA THR A 27 -17.73 33.25 -6.85
C THR A 27 -18.17 32.06 -5.99
N PRO A 28 -17.36 31.58 -5.03
CA PRO A 28 -17.78 30.49 -4.17
C PRO A 28 -18.95 30.97 -3.31
N THR A 29 -20.12 30.35 -3.49
CA THR A 29 -21.24 30.52 -2.58
C THR A 29 -20.83 29.90 -1.23
N PRO A 30 -20.94 30.62 -0.10
CA PRO A 30 -20.66 30.02 1.19
C PRO A 30 -21.63 28.86 1.45
N ILE A 31 -21.07 27.66 1.61
CA ILE A 31 -21.80 26.46 2.01
C ILE A 31 -22.19 26.67 3.48
N ALA A 32 -23.49 26.63 3.78
CA ALA A 32 -23.98 26.65 5.15
C ALA A 32 -23.43 25.42 5.92
N PRO A 33 -23.03 25.57 7.19
CA PRO A 33 -22.55 24.44 7.98
C PRO A 33 -23.62 23.34 8.04
N PRO A 34 -23.23 22.05 7.95
CA PRO A 34 -24.19 20.97 8.06
C PRO A 34 -24.89 21.02 9.42
N ALA A 35 -26.21 20.79 9.38
CA ALA A 35 -27.04 20.70 10.57
C ALA A 35 -26.46 19.68 11.56
N THR A 36 -26.50 20.07 12.83
CA THR A 36 -26.13 19.28 14.00
C THR A 36 -26.69 17.86 13.90
N LEU A 37 -25.82 16.86 14.04
CA LEU A 37 -26.23 15.45 14.11
C LEU A 37 -27.17 15.26 15.31
N GLU A 38 -28.41 14.87 15.05
CA GLU A 38 -29.31 14.39 16.10
C GLU A 38 -28.77 13.09 16.68
N THR A 39 -28.53 13.09 17.98
CA THR A 39 -28.18 11.92 18.77
C THR A 39 -29.34 10.92 18.71
N LEU A 40 -29.14 9.77 18.06
CA LEU A 40 -30.11 8.67 18.14
C LEU A 40 -30.09 8.10 19.57
N GLU A 41 -31.12 8.41 20.35
CA GLU A 41 -31.37 7.77 21.63
C GLU A 41 -31.75 6.30 21.42
N ASN A 42 -30.86 5.42 21.86
CA ASN A 42 -31.06 3.98 21.82
C ASN A 42 -32.01 3.60 22.99
N THR A 43 -33.31 3.45 22.73
CA THR A 43 -34.25 2.90 23.72
C THR A 43 -33.99 1.41 23.88
N ALA A 44 -33.15 1.03 24.84
CA ALA A 44 -33.03 -0.33 25.31
C ALA A 44 -34.25 -0.68 26.17
N VAL A 45 -34.98 -1.73 25.79
CA VAL A 45 -36.07 -2.29 26.60
C VAL A 45 -35.47 -3.00 27.82
N ALA A 46 -35.91 -2.62 29.02
CA ALA A 46 -35.46 -3.22 30.28
C ALA A 46 -35.99 -4.67 30.43
N PRO A 47 -35.17 -5.63 30.91
CA PRO A 47 -35.66 -6.96 31.25
C PRO A 47 -36.46 -6.95 32.56
N THR A 48 -37.49 -7.78 32.63
CA THR A 48 -38.37 -7.95 33.79
C THR A 48 -37.64 -8.66 34.95
N THR A 49 -37.54 -7.99 36.09
CA THR A 49 -36.93 -8.52 37.32
C THR A 49 -37.83 -9.55 37.98
N ALA A 50 -37.33 -10.78 38.16
CA ALA A 50 -37.93 -11.77 39.06
C ALA A 50 -37.46 -11.53 40.51
N ALA A 51 -38.34 -11.76 41.49
CA ALA A 51 -38.07 -11.54 42.91
C ALA A 51 -36.99 -12.50 43.47
N PRO A 52 -36.12 -12.04 44.39
CA PRO A 52 -35.03 -12.86 44.93
C PRO A 52 -35.53 -13.85 45.99
N VAL A 53 -35.03 -15.09 45.92
CA VAL A 53 -35.18 -16.11 46.95
C VAL A 53 -34.11 -15.89 48.03
N PRO A 54 -34.42 -15.99 49.34
CA PRO A 54 -33.43 -15.78 50.39
C PRO A 54 -32.42 -16.93 50.43
N THR A 55 -31.15 -16.60 50.22
CA THR A 55 -30.02 -17.53 50.35
C THR A 55 -29.46 -17.45 51.77
N THR A 56 -29.37 -18.58 52.46
CA THR A 56 -28.66 -18.70 53.75
C THR A 56 -27.15 -18.64 53.54
N THR A 57 -26.49 -17.64 54.13
CA THR A 57 -25.04 -17.46 54.04
C THR A 57 -24.30 -18.38 55.02
N LEU A 58 -23.39 -19.20 54.52
CA LEU A 58 -22.46 -19.99 55.34
C LEU A 58 -21.32 -19.09 55.87
N PRO A 59 -20.73 -19.41 57.04
CA PRO A 59 -19.61 -18.66 57.59
C PRO A 59 -18.37 -18.73 56.67
N PRO A 60 -17.54 -17.68 56.63
CA PRO A 60 -16.35 -17.66 55.79
C PRO A 60 -15.32 -18.71 56.24
N PRO A 61 -14.60 -19.32 55.29
CA PRO A 61 -13.55 -20.29 55.60
C PRO A 61 -12.35 -19.62 56.31
N PRO A 62 -11.58 -20.36 57.13
CA PRO A 62 -10.43 -19.81 57.83
C PRO A 62 -9.33 -19.37 56.86
N THR A 63 -8.83 -18.15 57.06
CA THR A 63 -7.75 -17.57 56.26
C THR A 63 -6.40 -18.08 56.75
N ILE A 64 -5.69 -18.86 55.94
CA ILE A 64 -4.30 -19.25 56.20
C ILE A 64 -3.39 -18.14 55.62
N PRO A 65 -2.45 -17.56 56.39
CA PRO A 65 -1.51 -16.57 55.87
C PRO A 65 -0.62 -17.19 54.76
N PRO A 66 -0.31 -16.44 53.68
CA PRO A 66 0.57 -16.95 52.64
C PRO A 66 1.98 -17.17 53.20
N ALA A 67 2.54 -18.37 52.96
CA ALA A 67 3.93 -18.65 53.24
C ALA A 67 4.83 -17.89 52.26
N VAL A 68 5.83 -17.19 52.79
CA VAL A 68 6.77 -16.39 51.99
C VAL A 68 7.62 -17.35 51.15
N THR A 69 7.36 -17.40 49.84
CA THR A 69 8.20 -18.13 48.88
C THR A 69 9.23 -17.16 48.33
N ASN A 70 10.51 -17.38 48.63
CA ASN A 70 11.60 -16.60 48.04
C ASN A 70 11.74 -17.04 46.56
N THR A 71 11.19 -16.26 45.64
CA THR A 71 11.46 -16.39 44.21
C THR A 71 12.90 -15.94 43.95
N PRO A 72 13.78 -16.78 43.36
CA PRO A 72 15.10 -16.32 42.96
C PRO A 72 14.95 -15.21 41.92
N GLU A 73 15.52 -14.04 42.22
CA GLU A 73 15.61 -12.91 41.32
C GLU A 73 16.66 -13.22 40.24
N VAL A 74 16.21 -13.69 39.08
CA VAL A 74 17.08 -13.82 37.91
C VAL A 74 17.19 -12.42 37.30
N THR A 75 18.29 -11.72 37.58
CA THR A 75 18.63 -10.51 36.83
C THR A 75 18.86 -10.91 35.37
N PRO A 76 18.06 -10.42 34.41
CA PRO A 76 18.31 -10.72 33.00
C PRO A 76 19.67 -10.12 32.63
N GLU A 77 20.63 -10.98 32.29
CA GLU A 77 21.90 -10.54 31.72
C GLU A 77 21.59 -9.89 30.38
N ALA A 78 21.90 -8.60 30.24
CA ALA A 78 21.67 -7.86 29.01
C ALA A 78 22.53 -8.48 27.89
N THR A 79 21.94 -9.42 27.17
CA THR A 79 22.54 -9.97 25.96
C THR A 79 22.53 -8.83 24.95
N GLY A 80 23.70 -8.26 24.67
CA GLY A 80 23.83 -7.15 23.73
C GLY A 80 23.17 -7.50 22.39
N LEU A 81 22.45 -6.55 21.81
CA LEU A 81 21.93 -6.69 20.44
C LEU A 81 23.11 -6.64 19.47
N SER A 82 23.45 -7.77 18.86
CA SER A 82 24.33 -7.81 17.70
C SER A 82 23.48 -7.62 16.45
N LEU A 83 23.73 -6.55 15.70
CA LEU A 83 23.09 -6.32 14.42
C LEU A 83 23.80 -7.17 13.36
N LEU A 84 23.08 -8.13 12.80
CA LEU A 84 23.57 -8.94 11.68
C LEU A 84 23.52 -8.11 10.39
N THR A 85 24.56 -8.25 9.59
CA THR A 85 24.68 -7.70 8.24
C THR A 85 24.28 -8.75 7.20
N ALA A 86 24.04 -8.35 5.95
CA ALA A 86 23.79 -9.30 4.86
C ALA A 86 24.93 -10.34 4.72
N ALA A 87 26.18 -9.95 5.00
CA ALA A 87 27.32 -10.86 4.95
C ALA A 87 27.26 -11.98 6.00
N ASP A 88 26.62 -11.74 7.15
CA ASP A 88 26.49 -12.72 8.22
C ASP A 88 25.49 -13.84 7.86
N PHE A 89 24.60 -13.59 6.90
CA PHE A 89 23.62 -14.56 6.42
C PHE A 89 24.14 -15.47 5.30
N GLY A 90 25.37 -15.26 4.82
CA GLY A 90 25.92 -16.01 3.69
C GLY A 90 25.29 -15.60 2.36
N THR A 91 25.39 -16.46 1.35
CA THR A 91 24.89 -16.16 -0.01
C THR A 91 23.59 -16.88 -0.35
N ASP A 92 23.15 -17.82 0.48
CA ASP A 92 22.01 -18.72 0.25
C ASP A 92 20.79 -18.39 1.11
N ARG A 93 20.83 -17.28 1.86
CA ARG A 93 19.78 -16.88 2.79
C ARG A 93 19.30 -15.46 2.48
N ASN A 94 18.00 -15.29 2.39
CA ASN A 94 17.39 -13.98 2.16
C ASN A 94 17.61 -13.08 3.39
N PRO A 95 18.33 -11.95 3.28
CA PRO A 95 18.60 -11.07 4.42
C PRO A 95 17.34 -10.39 4.97
N LEU A 96 16.23 -10.37 4.22
CA LEU A 96 14.97 -9.77 4.65
C LEU A 96 14.14 -10.69 5.54
N THR A 97 14.31 -12.01 5.42
CA THR A 97 13.49 -13.01 6.13
C THR A 97 14.31 -13.93 7.02
N GLY A 98 15.62 -14.05 6.75
CA GLY A 98 16.48 -15.04 7.39
C GLY A 98 16.25 -16.47 6.89
N GLU A 99 15.44 -16.68 5.85
CA GLU A 99 15.14 -18.01 5.29
C GLU A 99 16.08 -18.37 4.14
N LEU A 100 16.30 -19.67 3.93
CA LEU A 100 17.06 -20.17 2.79
C LEU A 100 16.27 -19.92 1.50
N VAL A 101 16.98 -19.56 0.43
CA VAL A 101 16.41 -19.49 -0.92
C VAL A 101 16.77 -20.74 -1.71
N ASP A 102 15.86 -21.21 -2.57
CA ASP A 102 16.10 -22.36 -3.44
C ASP A 102 17.20 -22.06 -4.47
N ASP A 103 17.26 -20.82 -4.96
CA ASP A 103 18.26 -20.34 -5.92
C ASP A 103 18.94 -19.06 -5.39
N PRO A 104 20.20 -19.13 -4.94
CA PRO A 104 20.99 -17.97 -4.51
C PRO A 104 21.12 -16.85 -5.55
N ALA A 105 20.99 -17.14 -6.85
CA ALA A 105 21.03 -16.11 -7.90
C ALA A 105 19.86 -15.12 -7.78
N GLN A 106 18.75 -15.53 -7.14
CA GLN A 106 17.60 -14.69 -6.83
C GLN A 106 17.95 -13.55 -5.86
N LEU A 107 19.04 -13.68 -5.11
CA LEU A 107 19.55 -12.63 -4.21
C LEU A 107 20.56 -11.70 -4.90
N GLN A 108 20.83 -11.88 -6.19
CA GLN A 108 21.69 -10.99 -6.98
C GLN A 108 20.90 -9.95 -7.80
N ARG A 109 19.66 -9.69 -7.38
CA ARG A 109 18.71 -8.81 -8.09
C ARG A 109 18.14 -7.74 -7.17
N ARG A 110 17.51 -6.73 -7.75
CA ARG A 110 16.90 -5.61 -7.01
C ARG A 110 15.57 -6.04 -6.37
N PRO A 111 15.26 -5.80 -5.09
CA PRO A 111 13.93 -6.04 -4.56
C PRO A 111 12.87 -5.21 -5.30
N LEU A 112 11.63 -5.67 -5.36
CA LEU A 112 10.51 -4.90 -5.90
C LEU A 112 9.58 -4.47 -4.75
N ALA A 113 9.24 -3.19 -4.70
CA ALA A 113 8.19 -2.63 -3.85
C ALA A 113 6.93 -2.42 -4.71
N ILE A 114 5.90 -3.24 -4.54
CA ILE A 114 4.71 -3.24 -5.41
C ILE A 114 3.47 -2.79 -4.66
N LYS A 115 2.81 -1.74 -5.17
CA LYS A 115 1.58 -1.21 -4.57
C LYS A 115 0.37 -2.05 -4.94
N ILE A 116 -0.29 -2.64 -3.96
CA ILE A 116 -1.45 -3.53 -4.16
C ILE A 116 -2.71 -2.99 -3.49
N SER A 117 -3.86 -3.18 -4.13
CA SER A 117 -5.18 -2.83 -3.60
C SER A 117 -5.58 -3.71 -2.41
N ASN A 118 -6.22 -3.11 -1.40
CA ASN A 118 -6.95 -3.87 -0.36
C ASN A 118 -8.44 -3.46 -0.28
N ALA A 119 -9.03 -3.06 -1.41
CA ALA A 119 -10.45 -2.74 -1.47
C ALA A 119 -11.33 -3.96 -1.08
N PRO A 120 -12.63 -3.76 -0.81
CA PRO A 120 -13.51 -4.83 -0.35
C PRO A 120 -13.58 -6.06 -1.29
N PRO A 121 -14.00 -7.23 -0.76
CA PRO A 121 -14.12 -8.47 -1.54
C PRO A 121 -15.01 -8.38 -2.77
N SER A 122 -15.99 -7.46 -2.78
CA SER A 122 -16.86 -7.24 -3.94
C SER A 122 -16.12 -6.87 -5.22
N TYR A 123 -14.88 -6.35 -5.11
CA TYR A 123 -14.10 -5.90 -6.26
C TYR A 123 -12.68 -6.45 -6.31
N VAL A 124 -12.03 -6.72 -5.17
CA VAL A 124 -10.57 -6.92 -5.16
C VAL A 124 -10.12 -8.25 -4.56
N ARG A 125 -10.71 -8.70 -3.45
CA ARG A 125 -10.17 -9.86 -2.73
C ARG A 125 -10.67 -11.17 -3.35
N PRO A 126 -9.80 -12.19 -3.52
CA PRO A 126 -8.38 -12.23 -3.13
C PRO A 126 -7.43 -11.50 -4.10
N GLN A 127 -6.31 -11.00 -3.58
CA GLN A 127 -5.19 -10.46 -4.36
C GLN A 127 -4.29 -11.55 -4.94
N SER A 128 -3.58 -11.23 -6.03
CA SER A 128 -2.53 -12.10 -6.60
C SER A 128 -1.15 -11.74 -6.05
N GLY A 129 -0.38 -12.77 -5.68
CA GLY A 129 1.04 -12.67 -5.33
C GLY A 129 1.35 -12.21 -3.90
N LEU A 130 0.34 -12.05 -3.05
CA LEU A 130 0.52 -11.65 -1.65
C LEU A 130 1.33 -12.67 -0.84
N ASN A 131 1.14 -13.96 -1.12
CA ASN A 131 1.77 -15.08 -0.44
C ASN A 131 3.24 -15.30 -0.83
N SER A 132 3.72 -14.64 -1.88
CA SER A 132 5.13 -14.71 -2.32
C SER A 132 5.96 -13.53 -1.82
N ALA A 133 5.35 -12.57 -1.12
CA ALA A 133 6.03 -11.38 -0.62
C ALA A 133 6.83 -11.71 0.65
N ASP A 134 8.08 -11.24 0.70
CA ASP A 134 8.93 -11.33 1.88
C ASP A 134 8.40 -10.42 3.01
N TRP A 135 7.86 -9.26 2.63
CA TRP A 135 7.16 -8.35 3.53
C TRP A 135 5.89 -7.81 2.91
N VAL A 136 4.85 -7.66 3.73
CA VAL A 136 3.59 -7.01 3.35
C VAL A 136 3.30 -5.89 4.33
N PHE A 137 3.35 -4.64 3.84
CA PHE A 137 2.97 -3.46 4.62
C PHE A 137 1.54 -3.06 4.31
N GLU A 138 0.66 -3.07 5.31
CA GLU A 138 -0.66 -2.45 5.20
C GLU A 138 -0.62 -1.01 5.69
N HIS A 139 -1.19 -0.10 4.92
CA HIS A 139 -1.34 1.29 5.32
C HIS A 139 -2.64 1.91 4.82
N THR A 140 -3.11 2.90 5.56
CA THR A 140 -4.28 3.69 5.18
C THR A 140 -4.03 4.44 3.89
N SER A 141 -4.95 4.33 2.94
CA SER A 141 -4.96 5.09 1.70
C SER A 141 -6.01 6.21 1.79
N GLU A 142 -7.06 6.16 0.97
CA GLU A 142 -8.14 7.15 1.00
C GLU A 142 -9.44 6.53 1.51
N ALA A 143 -10.35 7.38 1.99
CA ALA A 143 -11.74 7.03 2.28
C ALA A 143 -11.89 5.74 3.12
N SER A 144 -11.07 5.60 4.17
CA SER A 144 -11.09 4.45 5.09
C SER A 144 -10.78 3.09 4.46
N ILE A 145 -10.10 3.06 3.30
CA ILE A 145 -9.60 1.84 2.67
C ILE A 145 -8.08 1.80 2.78
N THR A 146 -7.54 0.61 3.07
CA THR A 146 -6.09 0.38 3.11
C THR A 146 -5.54 -0.10 1.77
N ARG A 147 -4.22 -0.08 1.63
CA ARG A 147 -3.49 -0.71 0.53
C ARG A 147 -2.27 -1.42 1.07
N PHE A 148 -1.84 -2.43 0.34
CA PHE A 148 -0.60 -3.14 0.63
C PHE A 148 0.57 -2.56 -0.17
N THR A 149 1.76 -2.65 0.39
CA THR A 149 3.03 -2.55 -0.35
C THR A 149 3.79 -3.86 -0.09
N LEU A 150 4.01 -4.64 -1.16
CA LEU A 150 4.71 -5.92 -1.11
C LEU A 150 6.18 -5.66 -1.38
N ILE A 151 7.06 -6.21 -0.54
CA ILE A 151 8.49 -6.30 -0.84
C ILE A 151 8.76 -7.72 -1.34
N LEU A 152 9.19 -7.82 -2.61
CA LEU A 152 9.49 -9.08 -3.29
C LEU A 152 10.98 -9.16 -3.65
N TYR A 153 11.68 -10.10 -3.04
CA TYR A 153 13.11 -10.30 -3.22
C TYR A 153 13.47 -11.78 -3.40
N GLY A 154 13.20 -12.63 -2.42
CA GLY A 154 13.70 -14.01 -2.38
C GLY A 154 12.91 -15.01 -3.23
N GLN A 155 11.69 -14.65 -3.64
CA GLN A 155 10.77 -15.56 -4.33
C GLN A 155 10.33 -14.98 -5.67
N ASP A 156 10.08 -15.87 -6.63
CA ASP A 156 9.46 -15.54 -7.91
C ASP A 156 7.93 -15.65 -7.84
N VAL A 157 7.27 -14.81 -8.61
CA VAL A 157 5.81 -14.80 -8.71
C VAL A 157 5.39 -14.36 -10.12
N ASP A 158 4.46 -15.09 -10.71
CA ASP A 158 4.04 -14.87 -12.10
C ASP A 158 3.25 -13.57 -12.26
N VAL A 159 2.34 -13.32 -11.33
CA VAL A 159 1.36 -12.23 -11.39
C VAL A 159 1.14 -11.60 -10.02
N VAL A 160 1.12 -10.27 -9.99
CA VAL A 160 0.78 -9.47 -8.82
C VAL A 160 -0.33 -8.48 -9.15
N GLY A 161 -1.25 -8.25 -8.22
CA GLY A 161 -2.28 -7.23 -8.38
C GLY A 161 -3.51 -7.42 -7.48
N PRO A 162 -4.49 -6.52 -7.57
CA PRO A 162 -4.51 -5.34 -8.45
C PRO A 162 -3.51 -4.24 -8.03
N ILE A 163 -2.73 -3.72 -8.97
CA ILE A 163 -1.76 -2.65 -8.73
C ILE A 163 -2.48 -1.30 -8.62
N ARG A 164 -2.11 -0.51 -7.60
CA ARG A 164 -2.77 0.77 -7.29
C ARG A 164 -1.79 1.93 -7.15
N SER A 165 -2.37 3.10 -6.86
CA SER A 165 -1.63 4.34 -6.79
C SER A 165 -0.73 4.42 -5.55
N ALA A 166 0.47 4.97 -5.72
CA ALA A 166 1.43 5.24 -4.66
C ALA A 166 0.98 6.40 -3.75
N ARG A 167 1.33 6.31 -2.47
CA ARG A 167 1.10 7.28 -1.39
C ARG A 167 2.43 7.71 -0.79
N LEU A 168 2.40 8.62 0.19
CA LEU A 168 3.63 9.19 0.77
C LEU A 168 4.58 8.12 1.33
N ILE A 169 4.05 7.07 1.95
CA ILE A 169 4.85 5.95 2.47
C ILE A 169 5.62 5.19 1.38
N ASP A 170 5.17 5.26 0.13
CA ASP A 170 5.88 4.65 -1.00
C ASP A 170 7.08 5.51 -1.47
N VAL A 171 7.34 6.65 -0.82
CA VAL A 171 8.65 7.34 -0.88
C VAL A 171 9.65 6.70 0.09
N GLU A 172 9.16 6.13 1.20
CA GLU A 172 10.03 5.62 2.28
C GLU A 172 10.38 4.15 2.08
N LEU A 173 9.39 3.29 1.81
CA LEU A 173 9.61 1.83 1.73
C LEU A 173 10.65 1.45 0.64
N PRO A 174 10.59 2.00 -0.59
CA PRO A 174 11.61 1.70 -1.59
C PRO A 174 13.01 2.22 -1.20
N ALA A 175 13.11 3.27 -0.41
CA ALA A 175 14.39 3.77 0.09
C ALA A 175 14.95 2.83 1.17
N ILE A 176 14.13 2.43 2.15
CA ILE A 176 14.50 1.53 3.25
C ILE A 176 14.99 0.17 2.72
N TYR A 177 14.31 -0.40 1.74
CA TYR A 177 14.60 -1.73 1.19
C TYR A 177 15.45 -1.70 -0.08
N ASP A 178 15.93 -0.52 -0.48
CA ASP A 178 16.64 -0.28 -1.74
C ASP A 178 15.96 -0.92 -2.97
N ALA A 179 14.63 -0.82 -3.03
CA ALA A 179 13.74 -1.60 -3.92
C ALA A 179 13.18 -0.81 -5.12
N ALA A 180 13.06 -1.39 -6.31
CA ALA A 180 12.36 -0.70 -7.42
C ALA A 180 10.85 -0.56 -7.14
N LEU A 181 10.28 0.62 -7.38
CA LEU A 181 8.88 0.91 -7.04
C LEU A 181 7.94 0.68 -8.23
N VAL A 182 6.89 -0.12 -8.03
CA VAL A 182 5.86 -0.48 -9.04
C VAL A 182 4.48 0.02 -8.58
N PHE A 183 3.83 0.87 -9.39
CA PHE A 183 2.54 1.47 -9.04
C PHE A 183 1.76 2.03 -10.24
N SER A 184 0.46 2.30 -10.06
CA SER A 184 -0.46 2.69 -11.14
C SER A 184 -0.78 4.20 -11.25
N GLY A 185 0.01 5.07 -10.60
CA GLY A 185 -0.21 6.53 -10.55
C GLY A 185 -0.12 7.11 -9.13
N ALA A 186 -0.07 8.43 -8.99
CA ALA A 186 0.00 9.08 -7.68
C ALA A 186 -0.57 10.50 -7.76
N SER A 187 -0.85 11.12 -6.61
CA SER A 187 -1.17 12.55 -6.59
C SER A 187 0.04 13.38 -7.04
N VAL A 188 -0.18 14.62 -7.48
CA VAL A 188 0.90 15.50 -7.98
C VAL A 188 2.02 15.65 -6.96
N GLY A 189 1.69 15.93 -5.70
CA GLY A 189 2.69 16.09 -4.63
C GLY A 189 3.45 14.81 -4.32
N VAL A 190 2.82 13.63 -4.39
CA VAL A 190 3.52 12.35 -4.22
C VAL A 190 4.43 12.07 -5.42
N ASN A 191 3.96 12.30 -6.65
CA ASN A 191 4.81 12.15 -7.84
C ASN A 191 6.04 13.06 -7.82
N GLN A 192 5.90 14.31 -7.35
CA GLN A 192 7.04 15.22 -7.20
C GLN A 192 8.08 14.67 -6.24
N ARG A 193 7.66 14.13 -5.08
CA ARG A 193 8.56 13.51 -4.10
C ARG A 193 9.22 12.25 -4.64
N LEU A 194 8.45 11.39 -5.31
CA LEU A 194 8.98 10.18 -5.97
C LEU A 194 10.04 10.53 -7.02
N ASN A 195 9.79 11.53 -7.86
CA ASN A 195 10.75 11.96 -8.88
C ASN A 195 11.99 12.64 -8.30
N ALA A 196 11.92 13.16 -7.08
CA ALA A 196 13.04 13.78 -6.37
C ALA A 196 13.80 12.79 -5.46
N SER A 197 13.36 11.53 -5.37
CA SER A 197 14.02 10.50 -4.56
C SER A 197 15.35 10.07 -5.19
N ASP A 198 16.25 9.56 -4.35
CA ASP A 198 17.49 8.92 -4.75
C ASP A 198 17.27 7.66 -5.62
N PHE A 199 16.06 7.11 -5.59
CA PHE A 199 15.65 5.95 -6.36
C PHE A 199 14.79 6.25 -7.59
N ALA A 200 14.66 7.50 -8.00
CA ALA A 200 13.79 7.88 -9.11
C ALA A 200 14.05 7.10 -10.42
N SER A 201 15.29 6.67 -10.67
CA SER A 201 15.69 5.85 -11.82
C SER A 201 15.11 4.43 -11.80
N ARG A 202 14.73 3.90 -10.63
CA ARG A 202 14.15 2.56 -10.44
C ARG A 202 12.64 2.59 -10.20
N ILE A 203 11.96 3.64 -10.65
CA ILE A 203 10.50 3.73 -10.65
C ILE A 203 9.92 3.12 -11.94
N ILE A 204 8.97 2.19 -11.78
CA ILE A 204 8.27 1.49 -12.85
C ILE A 204 6.80 1.92 -12.85
N ARG A 205 6.38 2.64 -13.88
CA ARG A 205 5.05 3.24 -14.05
C ARG A 205 4.18 2.40 -14.97
N SER A 206 2.87 2.58 -14.93
CA SER A 206 1.92 1.79 -15.72
C SER A 206 2.07 1.86 -17.25
N ALA A 207 2.92 2.74 -17.77
CA ALA A 207 3.26 2.81 -19.19
C ALA A 207 4.44 1.88 -19.56
N ASP A 208 5.21 1.42 -18.57
CA ASP A 208 6.34 0.52 -18.77
C ASP A 208 5.87 -0.92 -19.04
N PRO A 209 6.73 -1.77 -19.62
CA PRO A 209 6.42 -3.18 -19.83
C PRO A 209 6.07 -3.93 -18.54
N GLY A 210 5.26 -4.98 -18.66
CA GLY A 210 4.92 -5.89 -17.57
C GLY A 210 3.55 -5.66 -16.95
N TYR A 211 2.95 -4.48 -17.16
CA TYR A 211 1.58 -4.21 -16.78
C TYR A 211 0.58 -4.82 -17.78
N PHE A 212 -0.55 -5.31 -17.28
CA PHE A 212 -1.67 -5.76 -18.09
C PHE A 212 -2.99 -5.57 -17.36
N ARG A 213 -4.10 -5.58 -18.11
CA ARG A 213 -5.46 -5.47 -17.55
C ARG A 213 -6.15 -6.81 -17.59
N THR A 214 -6.81 -7.19 -16.51
CA THR A 214 -7.74 -8.32 -16.50
C THR A 214 -9.06 -7.87 -17.15
N GLY A 215 -9.67 -8.74 -17.97
CA GLY A 215 -10.97 -8.49 -18.61
C GLY A 215 -12.17 -8.77 -17.69
N GLU A 216 -11.97 -8.68 -16.38
CA GLU A 216 -12.99 -8.98 -15.37
C GLU A 216 -14.04 -7.86 -15.31
N ASP A 217 -15.29 -8.24 -14.99
CA ASP A 217 -16.39 -7.29 -14.76
C ASP A 217 -16.27 -6.62 -13.38
N LYS A 218 -15.30 -5.70 -13.29
CA LYS A 218 -14.96 -4.93 -12.09
C LYS A 218 -14.65 -3.48 -12.49
N PRO A 219 -14.75 -2.52 -11.56
CA PRO A 219 -14.29 -1.15 -11.81
C PRO A 219 -12.87 -1.14 -12.35
N PHE A 220 -12.64 -0.30 -13.37
CA PHE A 220 -11.39 -0.30 -14.15
C PHE A 220 -10.17 -0.15 -13.25
N GLU A 221 -10.22 0.64 -12.18
CA GLU A 221 -9.13 0.83 -11.23
C GLU A 221 -8.65 -0.45 -10.50
N HIS A 222 -9.42 -1.53 -10.55
CA HIS A 222 -9.14 -2.81 -9.88
C HIS A 222 -8.73 -3.93 -10.84
N THR A 223 -8.53 -3.61 -12.13
CA THR A 223 -8.16 -4.60 -13.14
C THR A 223 -6.69 -4.53 -13.59
N LEU A 224 -5.86 -3.63 -13.04
CA LEU A 224 -4.44 -3.55 -13.41
C LEU A 224 -3.62 -4.58 -12.64
N TYR A 225 -2.88 -5.42 -13.34
CA TYR A 225 -1.96 -6.40 -12.78
C TYR A 225 -0.58 -6.24 -13.40
N GLY A 226 0.42 -6.89 -12.81
CA GLY A 226 1.80 -6.84 -13.27
C GLY A 226 2.45 -8.21 -13.29
N ARG A 227 3.48 -8.36 -14.13
CA ARG A 227 4.37 -9.52 -14.20
C ARG A 227 5.75 -9.15 -13.65
N PRO A 228 6.09 -9.52 -12.41
CA PRO A 228 7.37 -9.16 -11.79
C PRO A 228 8.60 -9.55 -12.60
N ALA A 229 8.59 -10.69 -13.30
CA ALA A 229 9.68 -11.08 -14.19
C ALA A 229 9.96 -10.02 -15.28
N VAL A 230 8.92 -9.39 -15.84
CA VAL A 230 9.06 -8.36 -16.88
C VAL A 230 9.54 -7.03 -16.28
N PHE A 231 9.11 -6.70 -15.06
CA PHE A 231 9.65 -5.54 -14.33
C PHE A 231 11.15 -5.68 -14.09
N ARG A 232 11.60 -6.88 -13.68
CA ARG A 232 13.03 -7.18 -13.50
C ARG A 232 13.81 -7.09 -14.81
N GLN A 233 13.26 -7.61 -15.91
CA GLN A 233 13.88 -7.47 -17.24
C GLN A 233 14.07 -6.00 -17.64
N GLY A 234 13.10 -5.13 -17.33
CA GLY A 234 13.23 -3.69 -17.56
C GLY A 234 14.38 -3.07 -16.76
N LEU A 235 14.49 -3.43 -15.47
CA LEU A 235 15.60 -2.98 -14.62
C LEU A 235 16.95 -3.51 -15.10
N GLU A 236 17.00 -4.77 -15.55
CA GLU A 236 18.20 -5.42 -16.08
C GLU A 236 18.71 -4.68 -17.32
N ALA A 237 17.82 -4.37 -18.27
CA ALA A 237 18.14 -3.63 -19.47
C ALA A 237 18.72 -2.22 -19.19
N LEU A 238 18.40 -1.65 -18.03
CA LEU A 238 18.91 -0.36 -17.56
C LEU A 238 20.16 -0.50 -16.68
N GLY A 239 20.60 -1.72 -16.36
CA GLY A 239 21.70 -1.97 -15.41
C GLY A 239 21.35 -1.64 -13.95
N LEU A 240 20.06 -1.62 -13.61
CA LEU A 240 19.54 -1.24 -12.28
C LEU A 240 19.06 -2.44 -11.45
N ASN A 241 19.11 -3.65 -12.01
CA ASN A 241 18.69 -4.89 -11.35
C ASN A 241 19.82 -5.53 -10.50
N THR A 242 20.44 -4.74 -9.64
CA THR A 242 21.53 -5.19 -8.75
C THR A 242 21.00 -5.41 -7.33
N PRO A 243 21.68 -6.23 -6.49
CA PRO A 243 21.27 -6.43 -5.11
C PRO A 243 21.30 -5.12 -4.29
N PRO A 244 20.58 -5.05 -3.16
CA PRO A 244 20.70 -3.95 -2.20
C PRO A 244 22.15 -3.76 -1.73
N ASN A 245 22.54 -2.50 -1.50
CA ASN A 245 23.86 -2.16 -0.96
C ASN A 245 24.00 -2.50 0.54
#